data_AF-A0A1W6WBQ1-F1
#
_entry.id   AF-A0A1W6WBQ1-F1
#
_cell.length_a   1.000
_cell.length_b   1.000
_cell.length_c   1.000
_cell.angle_alpha   90.00
_cell.angle_beta   90.00
_cell.angle_gamma   90.00
#
_symmetry.space_group_name_H-M   'P 1'
#
loop_
_entity.id
_entity.type
_entity.pdbx_description
1 polymer ?
#
loop_
_entity_poly.entity_id
_entity_poly.type
_entity_poly.pdbx_seq_one_letter_code
_entity_poly.pdbx_strand_id
1 'polypeptide(L)'
;MLIFTRFTETIDKKEKKRVVSVTVKLMVANCTGTVWFTDLMLQEGAMLSGYVVNTETTQKKYATGDEYAVTGKRFFNGIVRGSATCIIFNLGKTSTGLDWKIYPNQNMKAGSVSLALGAGAHKATFTDSAKAGDELDILASSRKCLKNGTATNKDGFFQYSAAGDSKHPVTVEEKKSARLYVEFQEMEDGDVI
;
A
#
# COMPACT_ATOMS: atom_id res chain seq x y z
N MET A 1 26.64 -21.28 -5.18
CA MET A 1 25.27 -21.21 -4.63
C MET A 1 25.32 -20.25 -3.45
N LEU A 2 24.54 -19.17 -3.48
CA LEU A 2 24.46 -18.23 -2.35
C LEU A 2 23.56 -18.85 -1.27
N ILE A 3 24.06 -18.94 -0.04
CA ILE A 3 23.27 -19.42 1.10
C ILE A 3 22.70 -18.19 1.80
N PHE A 4 21.39 -17.99 1.68
CA PHE A 4 20.68 -16.95 2.42
C PHE A 4 20.20 -17.55 3.73
N THR A 5 20.66 -16.98 4.85
CA THR A 5 20.20 -17.38 6.19
C THR A 5 19.22 -16.32 6.69
N ARG A 6 17.96 -16.72 6.92
CA ARG A 6 16.93 -15.83 7.45
C ARG A 6 17.01 -15.77 8.97
N PHE A 7 16.98 -14.55 9.50
CA PHE A 7 16.76 -14.28 10.91
C PHE A 7 15.41 -13.56 11.07
N THR A 8 14.58 -14.02 11.99
CA THR A 8 13.33 -13.37 12.35
C THR A 8 13.27 -13.32 13.87
N GLU A 9 12.96 -12.15 14.41
CA GLU A 9 12.79 -11.94 15.84
C GLU A 9 11.63 -11.01 16.12
N THR A 10 10.92 -11.26 17.21
CA THR A 10 9.84 -10.39 17.68
C THR A 10 10.40 -9.44 18.72
N ILE A 11 10.21 -8.14 18.51
CA ILE A 11 10.56 -7.14 19.52
C ILE A 11 9.37 -6.98 20.45
N ASP A 12 9.45 -7.59 21.63
CA ASP A 12 8.45 -7.41 22.67
C ASP A 12 8.51 -6.01 23.28
N LYS A 13 7.33 -5.41 23.47
CA LYS A 13 7.18 -4.15 24.19
C LYS A 13 7.19 -4.45 25.68
N LYS A 14 8.09 -3.81 26.43
CA LYS A 14 8.18 -3.97 27.89
C LYS A 14 6.89 -3.52 28.62
N GLU A 15 6.03 -2.68 28.00
CA GLU A 15 4.78 -2.11 28.55
C GLU A 15 3.84 -1.63 27.42
N LYS A 16 2.75 -0.88 27.72
CA LYS A 16 1.94 -0.08 26.77
C LYS A 16 2.71 1.12 26.17
N LYS A 17 3.97 0.91 25.78
CA LYS A 17 4.87 1.91 25.17
C LYS A 17 5.07 1.57 23.68
N ARG A 18 5.54 2.53 22.88
CA ARG A 18 5.82 2.33 21.45
C ARG A 18 7.32 2.19 21.20
N VAL A 19 7.69 1.43 20.17
CA VAL A 19 9.07 1.40 19.66
C VAL A 19 9.31 2.72 18.92
N VAL A 20 10.34 3.47 19.30
CA VAL A 20 10.66 4.78 18.71
C VAL A 20 11.77 4.67 17.67
N SER A 21 12.71 3.74 17.86
CA SER A 21 13.80 3.47 16.93
C SER A 21 14.28 2.03 17.08
N VAL A 22 14.84 1.50 15.99
CA VAL A 22 15.53 0.19 15.95
C VAL A 22 16.93 0.44 15.39
N THR A 23 17.95 -0.09 16.06
CA THR A 23 19.33 -0.05 15.57
C THR A 23 19.80 -1.47 15.30
N VAL A 24 20.16 -1.76 14.06
CA VAL A 24 20.69 -3.06 13.65
C VAL A 24 22.20 -2.93 13.47
N LYS A 25 22.97 -3.76 14.19
CA LYS A 25 24.43 -3.81 14.10
C LYS A 25 24.86 -5.19 13.61
N LEU A 26 25.54 -5.23 12.47
CA LEU A 26 26.19 -6.44 12.00
C LEU A 26 27.50 -6.62 12.77
N MET A 27 27.67 -7.78 13.37
CA MET A 27 28.93 -8.19 13.98
C MET A 27 29.44 -9.41 13.22
N VAL A 28 30.61 -9.30 12.62
CA VAL A 28 31.26 -10.40 11.90
C VAL A 28 32.60 -10.67 12.56
N ALA A 29 32.86 -11.94 12.88
CA ALA A 29 34.12 -12.39 13.45
C ALA A 29 34.61 -13.61 12.67
N ASN A 30 35.93 -13.67 12.43
CA ASN A 30 36.61 -14.82 11.80
C ASN A 30 36.02 -15.25 10.43
N CYS A 31 35.78 -14.31 9.52
CA CYS A 31 35.29 -14.60 8.17
C CYS A 31 36.26 -14.17 7.06
N THR A 32 36.22 -14.84 5.91
CA THR A 32 36.87 -14.42 4.67
C THR A 32 35.84 -14.40 3.54
N GLY A 33 35.69 -13.28 2.83
CA GLY A 33 34.76 -13.12 1.72
C GLY A 33 33.94 -11.83 1.80
N THR A 34 32.90 -11.75 0.96
CA THR A 34 31.97 -10.60 0.89
C THR A 34 30.65 -10.93 1.57
N VAL A 35 30.21 -10.05 2.48
CA VAL A 35 28.90 -10.13 3.14
C VAL A 35 27.96 -9.11 2.52
N TRP A 36 26.76 -9.55 2.14
CA TRP A 36 25.71 -8.70 1.61
C TRP A 36 24.55 -8.62 2.61
N PHE A 37 24.02 -7.42 2.80
CA PHE A 37 22.76 -7.21 3.52
C PHE A 37 21.67 -6.98 2.48
N THR A 38 20.60 -7.77 2.53
CA THR A 38 19.43 -7.62 1.66
C THR A 38 18.20 -7.45 2.52
N ASP A 39 17.36 -6.47 2.20
CA ASP A 39 16.00 -6.22 2.71
C ASP A 39 15.79 -6.37 4.23
N LEU A 40 15.69 -5.23 4.94
CA LEU A 40 15.27 -5.18 6.35
C LEU A 40 13.78 -4.85 6.41
N MET A 41 12.98 -5.74 6.99
CA MET A 41 11.53 -5.53 7.17
C MET A 41 11.19 -5.41 8.64
N LEU A 42 10.59 -4.29 9.02
CA LEU A 42 10.02 -4.05 10.33
C LEU A 42 8.51 -4.00 10.20
N GLN A 43 7.81 -4.76 11.02
CA GLN A 43 6.37 -4.83 10.97
C GLN A 43 5.77 -4.84 12.37
N GLU A 44 4.66 -4.12 12.53
CA GLU A 44 3.85 -4.19 13.74
C GLU A 44 2.83 -5.34 13.64
N GLY A 45 2.60 -6.00 14.78
CA GLY A 45 1.64 -7.10 14.92
C GLY A 45 2.28 -8.48 15.00
N ALA A 46 1.50 -9.47 15.45
CA ALA A 46 1.97 -10.85 15.64
C ALA A 46 1.95 -11.71 14.36
N MET A 47 1.41 -11.17 13.27
CA MET A 47 1.23 -11.87 11.99
C MET A 47 1.99 -11.14 10.90
N LEU A 48 2.73 -11.86 10.06
CA LEU A 48 3.45 -11.28 8.92
C LEU A 48 2.44 -10.72 7.90
N SER A 49 2.46 -9.41 7.68
CA SER A 49 1.62 -8.66 6.72
C SER A 49 2.20 -8.64 5.31
N GLY A 50 3.05 -9.62 4.95
CA GLY A 50 3.30 -9.96 3.55
C GLY A 50 4.50 -9.28 2.87
N TYR A 51 5.68 -9.20 3.52
CA TYR A 51 6.94 -8.92 2.80
C TYR A 51 8.05 -9.96 3.01
N VAL A 52 7.68 -11.16 3.46
CA VAL A 52 8.40 -12.37 3.06
C VAL A 52 7.51 -13.01 2.00
N VAL A 53 8.05 -13.29 0.81
CA VAL A 53 7.33 -14.12 -0.15
C VAL A 53 7.09 -15.44 0.56
N ASN A 54 5.85 -15.73 0.96
CA ASN A 54 5.47 -17.09 1.22
C ASN A 54 5.61 -17.80 -0.13
N THR A 55 6.76 -18.43 -0.38
CA THR A 55 6.97 -19.18 -1.63
C THR A 55 6.15 -20.46 -1.67
N GLU A 56 5.45 -20.80 -0.58
CA GLU A 56 4.52 -21.91 -0.57
C GLU A 56 3.18 -21.52 -1.19
N THR A 57 2.74 -20.26 -1.23
CA THR A 57 1.43 -19.91 -1.82
C THR A 57 1.48 -18.55 -2.50
N THR A 58 1.17 -18.50 -3.79
CA THR A 58 1.07 -17.23 -4.54
C THR A 58 -0.38 -16.91 -4.85
N GLN A 59 -0.85 -15.72 -4.44
CA GLN A 59 -2.21 -15.27 -4.73
C GLN A 59 -2.55 -15.43 -6.22
N LYS A 60 -3.77 -15.90 -6.47
CA LYS A 60 -4.28 -16.09 -7.83
C LYS A 60 -5.29 -15.01 -8.15
N LYS A 61 -5.44 -14.71 -9.44
CA LYS A 61 -6.52 -13.85 -9.90
C LYS A 61 -7.84 -14.53 -9.63
N TYR A 62 -8.74 -13.85 -8.95
CA TYR A 62 -10.11 -14.28 -8.80
C TYR A 62 -10.86 -13.97 -10.10
N ALA A 63 -10.79 -14.90 -11.05
CA ALA A 63 -11.30 -14.73 -12.41
C ALA A 63 -12.41 -15.73 -12.78
N THR A 64 -12.54 -16.82 -12.03
CA THR A 64 -13.49 -17.91 -12.32
C THR A 64 -13.92 -18.54 -11.00
N GLY A 65 -15.22 -18.64 -10.74
CA GLY A 65 -15.70 -19.29 -9.51
C GLY A 65 -17.15 -19.02 -9.17
N ASP A 66 -17.71 -17.90 -9.64
CA ASP A 66 -19.13 -17.53 -9.51
C ASP A 66 -19.49 -16.38 -10.47
N GLU A 67 -20.75 -15.96 -10.45
CA GLU A 67 -21.31 -14.90 -11.30
C GLU A 67 -20.80 -13.49 -11.00
N TYR A 68 -20.13 -13.28 -9.86
CA TYR A 68 -19.61 -11.97 -9.43
C TYR A 68 -18.12 -11.78 -9.76
N ALA A 69 -17.42 -12.86 -10.13
CA ALA A 69 -16.02 -12.83 -10.51
C ALA A 69 -15.78 -11.97 -11.77
N VAL A 70 -14.90 -10.98 -11.65
CA VAL A 70 -14.46 -10.16 -12.77
C VAL A 70 -13.12 -10.67 -13.29
N THR A 71 -13.10 -11.13 -14.54
CA THR A 71 -11.89 -11.67 -15.18
C THR A 71 -10.77 -10.65 -15.38
N GLY A 72 -11.13 -9.36 -15.43
CA GLY A 72 -10.21 -8.23 -15.58
C GLY A 72 -9.97 -7.46 -14.28
N LYS A 73 -9.45 -6.24 -14.44
CA LYS A 73 -9.37 -5.28 -13.34
C LYS A 73 -10.74 -4.70 -13.04
N ARG A 74 -11.07 -4.54 -11.75
CA ARG A 74 -12.19 -3.71 -11.31
C ARG A 74 -11.71 -2.27 -11.19
N PHE A 75 -12.59 -1.33 -11.46
CA PHE A 75 -12.32 0.09 -11.23
C PHE A 75 -13.51 0.80 -10.63
N PHE A 76 -13.23 1.88 -9.90
CA PHE A 76 -14.21 2.84 -9.41
C PHE A 76 -13.70 4.24 -9.70
N ASN A 77 -14.62 5.16 -9.96
CA ASN A 77 -14.31 6.56 -10.17
C ASN A 77 -15.31 7.45 -9.42
N GLY A 78 -14.90 8.67 -9.13
CA GLY A 78 -15.74 9.61 -8.39
C GLY A 78 -15.11 10.97 -8.23
N ILE A 79 -15.81 11.85 -7.51
CA ILE A 79 -15.32 13.19 -7.15
C ILE A 79 -15.40 13.34 -5.65
N VAL A 80 -14.28 13.73 -5.03
CA VAL A 80 -14.24 14.10 -3.61
C VAL A 80 -14.12 15.62 -3.49
N ARG A 81 -14.90 16.21 -2.59
CA ARG A 81 -14.87 17.65 -2.26
C ARG A 81 -14.48 17.80 -0.79
N GLY A 82 -13.30 18.35 -0.52
CA GLY A 82 -12.73 18.42 0.83
C GLY A 82 -12.37 17.05 1.41
N SER A 83 -13.35 16.30 1.92
CA SER A 83 -13.12 14.97 2.47
C SER A 83 -14.33 14.06 2.25
N ALA A 84 -14.08 12.78 1.99
CA ALA A 84 -15.10 11.75 1.88
C ALA A 84 -14.52 10.39 2.25
N THR A 85 -15.37 9.43 2.60
CA THR A 85 -14.97 8.02 2.68
C THR A 85 -15.45 7.29 1.44
N CYS A 86 -14.52 6.86 0.60
CA CYS A 86 -14.80 5.99 -0.53
C CYS A 86 -14.95 4.55 -0.03
N ILE A 87 -16.00 3.85 -0.49
CA ILE A 87 -16.17 2.43 -0.20
C ILE A 87 -15.80 1.67 -1.47
N ILE A 88 -14.77 0.82 -1.37
CA ILE A 88 -14.29 -0.03 -2.46
C ILE A 88 -14.75 -1.45 -2.17
N PHE A 89 -15.56 -2.00 -3.07
CA PHE A 89 -15.99 -3.38 -3.00
C PHE A 89 -14.97 -4.26 -3.72
N ASN A 90 -14.17 -4.97 -2.96
CA ASN A 90 -13.30 -6.03 -3.46
C ASN A 90 -14.02 -7.36 -3.24
N LEU A 91 -14.60 -7.90 -4.30
CA LEU A 91 -15.33 -9.16 -4.27
C LEU A 91 -14.39 -10.38 -4.38
N GLY A 92 -13.08 -10.15 -4.53
CA GLY A 92 -12.08 -11.20 -4.36
C GLY A 92 -12.11 -11.78 -2.95
N LYS A 93 -11.56 -12.99 -2.81
CA LYS A 93 -11.56 -13.72 -1.53
C LYS A 93 -10.46 -13.25 -0.57
N THR A 94 -9.51 -12.46 -1.04
CA THR A 94 -8.40 -11.94 -0.23
C THR A 94 -8.08 -10.47 -0.54
N SER A 95 -7.17 -9.88 0.24
CA SER A 95 -6.76 -8.49 0.06
C SER A 95 -5.94 -8.28 -1.21
N THR A 96 -6.06 -7.09 -1.81
CA THR A 96 -5.35 -6.72 -3.04
C THR A 96 -4.88 -5.26 -3.02
N GLY A 97 -3.81 -4.96 -3.74
CA GLY A 97 -3.28 -3.60 -3.88
C GLY A 97 -4.19 -2.71 -4.72
N LEU A 98 -4.29 -1.43 -4.35
CA LEU A 98 -5.08 -0.43 -5.07
C LEU A 98 -4.17 0.55 -5.81
N ASP A 99 -4.44 0.76 -7.09
CA ASP A 99 -3.80 1.78 -7.91
C ASP A 99 -4.70 3.01 -7.98
N TRP A 100 -4.38 4.03 -7.19
CA TRP A 100 -5.12 5.29 -7.14
C TRP A 100 -4.51 6.31 -8.08
N LYS A 101 -5.37 6.95 -8.86
CA LYS A 101 -5.10 8.13 -9.70
C LYS A 101 -6.00 9.27 -9.22
N ILE A 102 -5.39 10.39 -8.86
CA ILE A 102 -6.07 11.57 -8.34
C ILE A 102 -5.80 12.75 -9.27
N TYR A 103 -6.86 13.42 -9.70
CA TYR A 103 -6.81 14.56 -10.60
C TYR A 103 -7.39 15.79 -9.89
N PRO A 104 -6.56 16.67 -9.32
CA PRO A 104 -7.01 17.92 -8.71
C PRO A 104 -7.75 18.79 -9.73
N ASN A 105 -8.94 19.25 -9.37
CA ASN A 105 -9.70 20.21 -10.19
C ASN A 105 -9.26 21.66 -9.93
N GLN A 106 -8.55 21.89 -8.82
CA GLN A 106 -8.01 23.18 -8.41
C GLN A 106 -6.57 22.98 -7.90
N ASN A 107 -5.77 24.06 -7.87
CA ASN A 107 -4.46 24.04 -7.22
C ASN A 107 -4.61 23.66 -5.74
N MET A 108 -3.76 22.78 -5.23
CA MET A 108 -3.77 22.26 -3.87
C MET A 108 -2.40 22.44 -3.21
N LYS A 109 -2.37 22.79 -1.93
CA LYS A 109 -1.14 22.95 -1.16
C LYS A 109 -0.44 21.62 -0.91
N ALA A 110 0.87 21.67 -0.68
CA ALA A 110 1.67 20.56 -0.19
C ALA A 110 1.01 19.88 1.02
N GLY A 111 1.00 18.54 1.07
CA GLY A 111 0.45 17.77 2.19
C GLY A 111 -1.07 17.72 2.28
N SER A 112 -1.81 18.30 1.33
CA SER A 112 -3.29 18.37 1.42
C SER A 112 -4.04 17.23 0.75
N VAL A 113 -3.36 16.42 -0.08
CA VAL A 113 -3.95 15.24 -0.74
C VAL A 113 -3.50 13.99 0.00
N SER A 114 -4.46 13.25 0.55
CA SER A 114 -4.18 12.00 1.27
C SER A 114 -5.27 10.95 1.11
N LEU A 115 -4.83 9.70 1.21
CA LEU A 115 -5.65 8.49 1.21
C LEU A 115 -5.37 7.72 2.50
N ALA A 116 -6.35 7.02 3.04
CA ALA A 116 -6.17 6.15 4.19
C ALA A 116 -7.07 4.92 4.09
N LEU A 117 -6.98 4.05 5.10
CA LEU A 117 -7.78 2.85 5.27
C LEU A 117 -8.53 2.87 6.60
N GLY A 118 -9.78 2.39 6.58
CA GLY A 118 -10.63 2.27 7.77
C GLY A 118 -10.80 3.61 8.48
N ALA A 119 -10.48 3.66 9.78
CA ALA A 119 -10.56 4.86 10.60
C ALA A 119 -9.37 5.84 10.44
N GLY A 120 -8.70 5.83 9.28
CA GLY A 120 -7.54 6.69 9.00
C GLY A 120 -6.17 6.01 9.16
N ALA A 121 -6.14 4.69 9.30
CA ALA A 121 -4.91 3.89 9.33
C ALA A 121 -4.23 3.85 7.95
N HIS A 122 -2.96 3.44 7.92
CA HIS A 122 -2.17 3.26 6.69
C HIS A 122 -2.27 4.46 5.73
N LYS A 123 -2.27 5.66 6.31
CA LYS A 123 -2.41 6.91 5.58
C LYS A 123 -1.23 7.09 4.62
N ALA A 124 -1.53 7.60 3.44
CA ALA A 124 -0.58 8.08 2.46
C ALA A 124 -0.86 9.55 2.17
N THR A 125 0.17 10.40 2.16
CA THR A 125 0.02 11.84 1.91
C THR A 125 1.03 12.31 0.88
N PHE A 126 0.58 12.96 -0.19
CA PHE A 126 1.48 13.61 -1.14
C PHE A 126 2.14 14.82 -0.47
N THR A 127 3.47 14.89 -0.48
CA THR A 127 4.20 15.98 0.17
C THR A 127 4.26 17.22 -0.70
N ASP A 128 4.18 17.07 -2.01
CA ASP A 128 4.28 18.19 -2.95
C ASP A 128 2.91 18.87 -3.15
N SER A 129 2.96 20.16 -3.51
CA SER A 129 1.76 20.87 -4.00
C SER A 129 1.30 20.30 -5.34
N ALA A 130 0.01 20.42 -5.64
CA ALA A 130 -0.57 19.99 -6.90
C ALA A 130 -1.28 21.15 -7.62
N LYS A 131 -1.32 21.11 -8.94
CA LYS A 131 -2.02 22.08 -9.77
C LYS A 131 -3.28 21.46 -10.35
N ALA A 132 -4.23 22.31 -10.74
CA ALA A 132 -5.37 21.85 -11.52
C ALA A 132 -4.90 21.13 -12.79
N GLY A 133 -5.41 19.92 -13.01
CA GLY A 133 -5.03 19.10 -14.17
C GLY A 133 -3.79 18.22 -13.98
N ASP A 134 -3.09 18.31 -12.84
CA ASP A 134 -2.07 17.31 -12.50
C ASP A 134 -2.70 15.91 -12.34
N GLU A 135 -1.91 14.87 -12.59
CA GLU A 135 -2.21 13.48 -12.25
C GLU A 135 -1.28 13.03 -11.12
N LEU A 136 -1.87 12.69 -9.98
CA LEU A 136 -1.16 12.16 -8.82
C LEU A 136 -1.48 10.67 -8.68
N ASP A 137 -0.45 9.84 -8.71
CA ASP A 137 -0.61 8.39 -8.68
C ASP A 137 0.00 7.78 -7.42
N ILE A 138 -0.76 6.88 -6.77
CA ILE A 138 -0.24 5.92 -5.79
C ILE A 138 -0.57 4.52 -6.32
N LEU A 139 0.42 3.90 -6.97
CA LEU A 139 0.28 2.61 -7.64
C LEU A 139 0.85 1.50 -6.74
N ALA A 140 -0.02 0.78 -6.04
CA ALA A 140 0.39 -0.35 -5.20
C ALA A 140 0.95 -1.50 -6.04
N SER A 141 0.41 -1.74 -7.24
CA SER A 141 0.80 -2.85 -8.12
C SER A 141 2.26 -2.78 -8.57
N SER A 142 2.76 -1.56 -8.77
CA SER A 142 4.13 -1.30 -9.24
C SER A 142 5.00 -0.60 -8.21
N ARG A 143 4.45 -0.33 -7.01
CA ARG A 143 5.10 0.39 -5.91
C ARG A 143 5.65 1.75 -6.33
N LYS A 144 4.85 2.51 -7.08
CA LYS A 144 5.22 3.83 -7.62
C LYS A 144 4.32 4.94 -7.06
N CYS A 145 4.95 6.03 -6.64
CA CYS A 145 4.28 7.30 -6.34
C CYS A 145 4.69 8.31 -7.39
N LEU A 146 3.73 8.78 -8.19
CA LEU A 146 4.02 9.62 -9.36
C LEU A 146 3.23 10.92 -9.32
N LYS A 147 3.80 11.95 -9.92
CA LYS A 147 3.15 13.18 -10.33
C LYS A 147 3.43 13.39 -11.81
N ASN A 148 2.38 13.41 -12.62
CA ASN A 148 2.47 13.53 -14.08
C ASN A 148 3.47 12.53 -14.69
N GLY A 149 3.40 11.27 -14.24
CA GLY A 149 4.27 10.18 -14.68
C GLY A 149 5.70 10.19 -14.12
N THR A 150 6.11 11.23 -13.39
CA THR A 150 7.45 11.32 -12.77
C THR A 150 7.39 10.97 -11.29
N ALA A 151 8.44 10.33 -10.75
CA ALA A 151 8.50 10.01 -9.32
C ALA A 151 8.34 11.27 -8.45
N THR A 152 7.50 11.17 -7.42
CA THR A 152 7.28 12.22 -6.41
C THR A 152 7.27 11.60 -5.02
N ASN A 153 7.51 12.43 -4.01
CA ASN A 153 7.54 12.01 -2.61
C ASN A 153 6.13 11.88 -2.02
N LYS A 154 5.98 10.90 -1.15
CA LYS A 154 4.82 10.74 -0.27
C LYS A 154 5.25 10.26 1.10
N ASP A 155 4.51 10.66 2.12
CA ASP A 155 4.57 10.04 3.42
C ASP A 155 3.64 8.85 3.48
N GLY A 156 4.06 7.78 4.17
CA GLY A 156 3.20 6.64 4.50
C GLY A 156 3.05 5.60 3.40
N PHE A 157 1.90 4.92 3.37
CA PHE A 157 1.77 3.56 2.81
C PHE A 157 1.34 3.52 1.34
N PHE A 158 1.48 2.36 0.69
CA PHE A 158 0.72 2.07 -0.53
C PHE A 158 -0.64 1.52 -0.13
N GLN A 159 -1.67 1.86 -0.89
CA GLN A 159 -3.04 1.55 -0.54
C GLN A 159 -3.41 0.12 -0.96
N TYR A 160 -4.28 -0.52 -0.20
CA TYR A 160 -4.79 -1.86 -0.49
C TYR A 160 -6.24 -1.94 -0.01
N SER A 161 -7.00 -2.87 -0.56
CA SER A 161 -8.36 -3.20 -0.14
C SER A 161 -8.36 -4.53 0.59
N ALA A 162 -9.05 -4.60 1.74
CA ALA A 162 -9.49 -5.89 2.28
C ALA A 162 -10.54 -6.52 1.34
N ALA A 163 -10.82 -7.82 1.48
CA ALA A 163 -11.98 -8.45 0.86
C ALA A 163 -13.28 -7.88 1.47
N GLY A 164 -14.33 -7.75 0.66
CA GLY A 164 -15.60 -7.12 1.05
C GLY A 164 -15.61 -5.60 0.90
N ASP A 165 -16.22 -4.89 1.85
CA ASP A 165 -16.37 -3.44 1.85
C ASP A 165 -15.19 -2.72 2.53
N SER A 166 -14.18 -2.37 1.73
CA SER A 166 -13.03 -1.62 2.22
C SER A 166 -13.32 -0.12 2.26
N LYS A 167 -13.13 0.50 3.42
CA LYS A 167 -13.39 1.94 3.64
C LYS A 167 -12.11 2.74 3.48
N HIS A 168 -12.17 3.78 2.65
CA HIS A 168 -11.02 4.61 2.29
C HIS A 168 -11.31 6.10 2.51
N PRO A 169 -10.91 6.66 3.65
CA PRO A 169 -10.92 8.10 3.83
C PRO A 169 -10.00 8.77 2.82
N VAL A 170 -10.56 9.64 2.00
CA VAL A 170 -9.85 10.47 1.03
C VAL A 170 -10.04 11.92 1.42
N THR A 171 -8.93 12.65 1.53
CA THR A 171 -8.94 14.07 1.85
C THR A 171 -8.14 14.83 0.80
N VAL A 172 -8.75 15.91 0.32
CA VAL A 172 -8.12 16.97 -0.47
C VAL A 172 -8.20 18.27 0.32
N GLU A 173 -7.59 19.34 -0.18
CA GLU A 173 -7.68 20.63 0.49
C GLU A 173 -9.14 21.10 0.67
N GLU A 174 -9.42 21.72 1.82
CA GLU A 174 -10.76 22.20 2.16
C GLU A 174 -11.34 23.10 1.06
N LYS A 175 -12.63 22.93 0.74
CA LYS A 175 -13.35 23.64 -0.33
C LYS A 175 -12.80 23.40 -1.75
N LYS A 176 -11.86 22.47 -1.93
CA LYS A 176 -11.38 22.02 -3.24
C LYS A 176 -11.88 20.62 -3.56
N SER A 177 -11.65 20.18 -4.79
CA SER A 177 -12.12 18.89 -5.26
C SER A 177 -11.10 18.18 -6.15
N ALA A 178 -11.16 16.86 -6.17
CA ALA A 178 -10.41 16.05 -7.11
C ALA A 178 -11.30 14.95 -7.69
N ARG A 179 -11.07 14.61 -8.96
CA ARG A 179 -11.56 13.37 -9.54
C ARG A 179 -10.64 12.25 -9.11
N LEU A 180 -11.22 11.10 -8.79
CA LEU A 180 -10.52 9.90 -8.40
C LEU A 180 -10.83 8.82 -9.40
N TYR A 181 -9.83 8.01 -9.70
CA TYR A 181 -9.94 6.73 -10.35
C TYR A 181 -9.10 5.74 -9.54
N VAL A 182 -9.67 4.59 -9.23
CA VAL A 182 -8.96 3.51 -8.57
C VAL A 182 -9.20 2.24 -9.34
N GLU A 183 -8.14 1.49 -9.62
CA GLU A 183 -8.22 0.18 -10.25
C GLU A 183 -7.45 -0.87 -9.46
N PHE A 184 -7.87 -2.12 -9.57
CA PHE A 184 -7.21 -3.24 -8.93
C PHE A 184 -7.63 -4.57 -9.57
N GLN A 185 -6.83 -5.60 -9.35
CA GLN A 185 -7.16 -6.98 -9.70
C GLN A 185 -7.72 -7.67 -8.46
N GLU A 186 -8.92 -8.24 -8.55
CA GLU A 186 -9.47 -9.09 -7.49
C GLU A 186 -8.64 -10.38 -7.39
N MET A 187 -8.30 -10.76 -6.17
CA MET A 187 -7.42 -11.88 -5.86
C MET A 187 -8.12 -12.89 -4.96
N GLU A 188 -7.71 -14.15 -5.04
CA GLU A 188 -8.00 -15.20 -4.07
C GLU A 188 -6.70 -15.86 -3.61
N ASP A 189 -6.80 -16.65 -2.55
CA ASP A 189 -5.65 -17.36 -2.02
C ASP A 189 -5.07 -18.32 -3.06
N GLY A 190 -3.74 -18.44 -3.04
CA GLY A 190 -3.01 -19.34 -3.91
C GLY A 190 -3.14 -20.80 -3.48
N ASP A 191 -2.83 -21.71 -4.40
CA ASP A 191 -2.58 -23.10 -4.02
C ASP A 191 -1.21 -23.18 -3.36
N VAL A 192 -1.04 -24.20 -2.52
CA VAL A 192 0.28 -24.60 -2.03
C VAL A 192 1.13 -25.04 -3.23
N ILE A 193 2.31 -24.43 -3.38
CA ILE A 193 3.34 -24.68 -4.38
C ILE A 193 4.18 -25.87 -3.95
#